data_AF-A0A4R6IUQ6-F1
#
_entry.id   AF-A0A4R6IUQ6-F1
#
_cell.length_a   1.000
_cell.length_b   1.000
_cell.length_c   1.000
_cell.angle_alpha   90.00
_cell.angle_beta   90.00
_cell.angle_gamma   90.00
#
_symmetry.space_group_name_H-M   'P 1'
#
loop_
_entity.id
_entity.type
_entity.pdbx_description
1 polymer ?
#
loop_
_entity_poly.entity_id
_entity_poly.type
_entity_poly.pdbx_seq_one_letter_code
_entity_poly.pdbx_strand_id
1 'polypeptide(L)'
;MYYFYAMQKPLQQLDLFGMPVEPATPPAKKKPVVKEKAVEALPVVNEVIAEPVAPTLPEPIAEKPAPVNDPVVFADERIVVKIKAKTPPPTPVVEALQVHEPVPEIENSYRQPGKRGRKSFREIDTEVDLIDIPDEETLNQKLYYSISEVAGWFKVNTSLLRYWENEFDILQPRKTRKGDRLFRVEDIKNLQLIYFLLRQRKFSIEGARNYLKQNKGQADVQLQLVQSLTKFKSFLLELKAGLGN
;
A
#
# COMPACT_ATOMS: atom_id res chain seq x y z
N MET A 1 74.64 19.37 -31.50
CA MET A 1 73.95 20.55 -32.06
C MET A 1 72.54 20.13 -32.49
N TYR A 2 71.52 20.59 -31.77
CA TYR A 2 70.21 21.12 -32.22
C TYR A 2 70.05 21.38 -33.75
N TYR A 3 68.91 21.25 -34.47
CA TYR A 3 67.45 21.10 -34.25
C TYR A 3 66.79 20.54 -35.55
N PHE A 4 65.48 20.22 -35.49
CA PHE A 4 64.50 19.94 -36.58
C PHE A 4 64.11 18.47 -36.84
N TYR A 5 63.36 17.88 -35.92
CA TYR A 5 62.30 16.94 -36.29
C TYR A 5 60.95 17.64 -36.05
N ALA A 6 60.35 18.16 -37.11
CA ALA A 6 59.02 18.75 -37.05
C ALA A 6 57.98 17.63 -36.88
N MET A 7 57.26 17.69 -35.75
CA MET A 7 56.10 16.87 -35.44
C MET A 7 55.10 16.83 -36.60
N GLN A 8 54.82 15.64 -37.14
CA GLN A 8 53.57 15.38 -37.84
C GLN A 8 52.43 15.45 -36.80
N LYS A 9 51.65 16.55 -36.84
CA LYS A 9 50.41 16.65 -36.06
C LYS A 9 49.42 15.59 -36.59
N PRO A 10 48.78 14.79 -35.73
CA PRO A 10 47.72 13.90 -36.18
C PRO A 10 46.56 14.75 -36.72
N LEU A 11 46.04 14.39 -37.90
CA LEU A 11 44.92 15.06 -38.54
C LEU A 11 43.69 15.00 -37.61
N GLN A 12 43.20 16.16 -37.19
CA GLN A 12 41.99 16.26 -36.37
C GLN A 12 40.78 16.01 -37.27
N GLN A 13 39.93 15.07 -36.86
CA GLN A 13 38.68 14.77 -37.52
C GLN A 13 37.67 15.88 -37.13
N LEU A 14 37.22 16.65 -38.12
CA LEU A 14 36.28 17.76 -37.95
C LEU A 14 34.86 17.25 -38.14
N ASP A 15 33.94 17.62 -37.25
CA ASP A 15 32.51 17.40 -37.46
C ASP A 15 31.94 18.37 -38.51
N LEU A 16 30.71 18.13 -38.99
CA LEU A 16 30.03 18.89 -40.08
C LEU A 16 29.94 20.41 -39.84
N PHE A 17 30.23 20.88 -38.62
CA PHE A 17 30.25 22.30 -38.22
C PHE A 17 31.65 22.86 -37.93
N GLY A 18 32.74 22.13 -38.23
CA GLY A 18 34.12 22.65 -38.16
C GLY A 18 34.69 22.82 -36.75
N MET A 19 34.14 22.15 -35.74
CA MET A 19 34.68 22.13 -34.37
C MET A 19 35.49 20.85 -34.10
N PRO A 20 36.53 20.91 -33.23
CA PRO A 20 37.33 19.74 -32.90
C PRO A 20 36.52 18.73 -32.07
N VAL A 21 36.46 17.48 -32.55
CA VAL A 21 35.81 16.37 -31.83
C VAL A 21 36.73 15.87 -30.72
N GLU A 22 36.34 16.07 -29.47
CA GLU A 22 37.08 15.51 -28.33
C GLU A 22 36.87 13.98 -28.25
N PRO A 23 37.94 13.17 -28.14
CA PRO A 23 37.80 11.72 -27.96
C PRO A 23 37.21 11.43 -26.58
N ALA A 24 36.10 10.69 -26.54
CA ALA A 24 35.40 10.32 -25.32
C ALA A 24 36.33 9.61 -24.30
N THR A 25 36.51 10.23 -23.14
CA THR A 25 37.26 9.68 -22.00
C THR A 25 36.57 8.42 -21.44
N PRO A 26 37.26 7.27 -21.31
CA PRO A 26 36.69 6.09 -20.67
C PRO A 26 36.52 6.31 -19.15
N PRO A 27 35.47 5.73 -18.52
CA PRO A 27 35.18 5.97 -17.10
C PRO A 27 36.26 5.40 -16.18
N ALA A 28 36.73 6.25 -15.25
CA ALA A 28 37.76 5.94 -14.27
C ALA A 28 37.37 4.76 -13.36
N LYS A 29 38.27 3.76 -13.26
CA LYS A 29 38.19 2.65 -12.30
C LYS A 29 38.46 3.17 -10.88
N LYS A 30 37.47 3.07 -9.99
CA LYS A 30 37.62 3.40 -8.56
C LYS A 30 38.55 2.37 -7.88
N LYS A 31 39.62 2.85 -7.23
CA LYS A 31 40.48 2.06 -6.34
C LYS A 31 39.73 1.71 -5.04
N PRO A 32 40.03 0.56 -4.40
CA PRO A 32 39.41 0.20 -3.12
C PRO A 32 39.97 1.08 -2.00
N VAL A 33 39.07 1.68 -1.21
CA VAL A 33 39.41 2.44 -0.01
C VAL A 33 39.69 1.45 1.11
N VAL A 34 40.91 1.50 1.62
CA VAL A 34 41.40 0.78 2.81
C VAL A 34 40.71 1.33 4.04
N LYS A 35 40.21 0.43 4.90
CA LYS A 35 39.64 0.74 6.20
C LYS A 35 40.78 1.03 7.18
N GLU A 36 40.83 2.23 7.72
CA GLU A 36 41.68 2.57 8.85
C GLU A 36 40.85 2.64 10.12
N LYS A 37 41.34 1.98 11.17
CA LYS A 37 40.72 1.74 12.47
C LYS A 37 41.57 2.46 13.51
N ALA A 38 41.02 3.44 14.23
CA ALA A 38 41.58 4.04 15.44
C ALA A 38 40.39 4.62 16.23
N VAL A 39 39.96 4.03 17.35
CA VAL A 39 40.52 4.09 18.72
C VAL A 39 40.28 5.47 19.37
N GLU A 40 39.30 5.47 20.28
CA GLU A 40 39.33 6.05 21.64
C GLU A 40 39.78 7.51 21.84
N ALA A 41 38.84 8.36 22.27
CA ALA A 41 39.01 9.27 23.40
C ALA A 41 37.69 9.99 23.71
N LEU A 42 37.17 9.81 24.93
CA LEU A 42 36.23 10.76 25.56
C LEU A 42 37.03 12.01 25.98
N PRO A 43 36.45 13.22 25.89
CA PRO A 43 36.39 14.01 27.12
C PRO A 43 35.19 14.97 27.26
N VAL A 44 34.73 15.04 28.52
CA VAL A 44 34.49 16.29 29.28
C VAL A 44 33.19 17.08 29.01
N VAL A 45 32.26 16.85 29.96
CA VAL A 45 31.34 17.79 30.63
C VAL A 45 31.57 19.28 30.36
N ASN A 46 30.48 20.00 30.07
CA ASN A 46 30.30 21.36 30.55
C ASN A 46 28.82 21.58 30.92
N GLU A 47 28.61 21.69 32.23
CA GLU A 47 27.44 22.30 32.86
C GLU A 47 27.31 23.76 32.41
N VAL A 48 26.09 24.16 32.04
CA VAL A 48 25.65 25.55 32.15
C VAL A 48 24.42 25.55 33.03
N ILE A 49 24.66 26.00 34.26
CA ILE A 49 23.69 26.34 35.29
C ILE A 49 23.28 27.80 35.09
N ALA A 50 21.98 28.05 34.95
CA ALA A 50 21.22 29.25 35.38
C ALA A 50 19.83 29.17 34.74
N GLU A 51 18.68 29.40 35.38
CA GLU A 51 18.22 29.59 36.75
C GLU A 51 16.70 29.30 36.72
N PRO A 52 16.05 28.93 37.84
CA PRO A 52 14.66 28.48 37.87
C PRO A 52 13.66 29.64 37.93
N VAL A 53 12.82 29.80 36.91
CA VAL A 53 11.65 30.72 36.98
C VAL A 53 10.48 29.99 37.62
N ALA A 54 10.25 30.32 38.89
CA ALA A 54 9.16 29.84 39.73
C ALA A 54 7.80 30.48 39.35
N PRO A 55 6.66 29.93 39.84
CA PRO A 55 5.34 30.14 39.29
C PRO A 55 4.61 31.34 39.92
N THR A 56 3.83 32.07 39.13
CA THR A 56 2.94 33.13 39.64
C THR A 56 1.48 32.87 39.29
N LEU A 57 0.75 32.41 40.30
CA LEU A 57 -0.64 32.72 40.65
C LEU A 57 -0.67 32.81 42.20
N PRO A 58 -1.62 33.47 42.89
CA PRO A 58 -2.87 34.13 42.45
C PRO A 58 -3.12 35.51 43.14
N GLU A 59 -4.34 36.05 42.98
CA GLU A 59 -5.22 36.73 43.98
C GLU A 59 -5.97 37.98 43.42
N PRO A 60 -7.03 38.54 44.05
CA PRO A 60 -8.44 38.12 43.89
C PRO A 60 -9.40 39.33 43.70
N ILE A 61 -10.52 39.18 42.99
CA ILE A 61 -11.63 40.16 43.11
C ILE A 61 -12.96 39.40 43.26
N ALA A 62 -13.42 39.40 44.51
CA ALA A 62 -14.78 39.16 45.00
C ALA A 62 -15.74 40.29 44.52
N GLU A 63 -17.08 40.26 44.55
CA GLU A 63 -18.14 39.26 44.79
C GLU A 63 -19.50 40.01 44.56
N LYS A 64 -20.46 39.38 43.82
CA LYS A 64 -21.97 39.45 43.86
C LYS A 64 -22.76 40.79 43.76
N PRO A 65 -24.12 40.78 43.55
CA PRO A 65 -25.09 39.66 43.58
C PRO A 65 -26.08 39.50 42.38
N ALA A 66 -26.72 38.32 42.36
CA ALA A 66 -27.82 37.82 41.51
C ALA A 66 -29.20 38.50 41.82
N PRO A 67 -30.39 38.03 41.38
CA PRO A 67 -30.77 37.04 40.33
C PRO A 67 -31.90 37.56 39.39
N VAL A 68 -32.04 37.01 38.18
CA VAL A 68 -33.33 37.07 37.44
C VAL A 68 -33.66 35.69 36.92
N ASN A 69 -34.74 35.14 37.45
CA ASN A 69 -35.35 33.89 37.06
C ASN A 69 -36.21 34.16 35.81
N ASP A 70 -35.83 33.59 34.66
CA ASP A 70 -36.75 33.45 33.55
C ASP A 70 -37.38 32.05 33.59
N PRO A 71 -38.72 31.94 33.52
CA PRO A 71 -39.41 30.66 33.64
C PRO A 71 -39.13 29.78 32.43
N VAL A 72 -38.72 28.56 32.73
CA VAL A 72 -38.77 27.41 31.85
C VAL A 72 -40.23 27.17 31.44
N VAL A 73 -40.54 27.39 30.16
CA VAL A 73 -41.79 26.95 29.54
C VAL A 73 -41.44 25.82 28.58
N PHE A 74 -41.75 24.59 28.98
CA PHE A 74 -41.83 23.45 28.08
C PHE A 74 -43.17 23.52 27.34
N ALA A 75 -43.12 23.68 26.02
CA ALA A 75 -44.25 23.45 25.14
C ALA A 75 -43.87 22.38 24.11
N ASP A 76 -44.64 21.30 24.12
CA ASP A 76 -44.53 20.15 23.24
C ASP A 76 -44.63 20.54 21.75
N GLU A 77 -43.58 20.26 20.96
CA GLU A 77 -43.72 20.18 19.50
C GLU A 77 -43.06 18.92 18.96
N ARG A 78 -43.89 17.89 18.79
CA ARG A 78 -43.54 16.62 18.13
C ARG A 78 -43.17 16.88 16.67
N ILE A 79 -41.95 16.51 16.27
CA ILE A 79 -41.55 16.48 14.86
C ILE A 79 -42.27 15.30 14.18
N VAL A 80 -43.32 15.61 13.41
CA VAL A 80 -44.03 14.62 12.58
C VAL A 80 -43.43 14.66 11.17
N VAL A 81 -42.64 13.65 10.81
CA VAL A 81 -42.13 13.49 9.44
C VAL A 81 -43.25 12.89 8.57
N LYS A 82 -43.85 13.72 7.70
CA LYS A 82 -44.78 13.26 6.66
C LYS A 82 -44.03 12.44 5.61
N ILE A 83 -44.10 11.12 5.70
CA ILE A 83 -43.75 10.22 4.60
C ILE A 83 -44.83 10.31 3.50
N LYS A 84 -44.48 10.86 2.34
CA LYS A 84 -45.34 10.81 1.14
C LYS A 84 -45.17 9.44 0.49
N ALA A 85 -46.22 8.61 0.56
CA ALA A 85 -46.29 7.36 -0.18
C ALA A 85 -46.25 7.64 -1.69
N LYS A 86 -45.28 7.05 -2.39
CA LYS A 86 -45.23 7.01 -3.85
C LYS A 86 -45.79 5.66 -4.30
N THR A 87 -46.91 5.73 -5.01
CA THR A 87 -47.71 4.64 -5.58
C THR A 87 -46.87 3.64 -6.38
N PRO A 88 -47.14 2.32 -6.30
CA PRO A 88 -46.51 1.34 -7.17
C PRO A 88 -47.05 1.50 -8.61
N PRO A 89 -46.20 1.55 -9.65
CA PRO A 89 -46.68 1.51 -11.02
C PRO A 89 -47.19 0.09 -11.37
N PRO A 90 -48.26 -0.01 -12.20
CA PRO A 90 -48.92 -1.27 -12.52
C PRO A 90 -48.05 -2.16 -13.41
N THR A 91 -48.07 -3.47 -13.12
CA THR A 91 -47.61 -4.54 -14.00
C THR A 91 -48.31 -4.49 -15.36
N PRO A 92 -47.59 -4.59 -16.48
CA PRO A 92 -48.15 -5.08 -17.72
C PRO A 92 -47.89 -6.58 -17.85
N VAL A 93 -48.98 -7.33 -18.04
CA VAL A 93 -49.00 -8.70 -18.56
C VAL A 93 -48.92 -8.61 -20.09
N VAL A 94 -47.93 -9.25 -20.72
CA VAL A 94 -47.89 -9.80 -22.10
C VAL A 94 -46.53 -10.51 -22.24
N GLU A 95 -46.45 -11.84 -22.33
CA GLU A 95 -46.70 -12.74 -23.48
C GLU A 95 -45.36 -13.26 -24.00
N ALA A 96 -45.25 -14.59 -24.08
CA ALA A 96 -44.02 -15.33 -24.31
C ALA A 96 -43.51 -15.21 -25.76
N LEU A 97 -42.20 -15.03 -25.92
CA LEU A 97 -41.43 -15.53 -27.06
C LEU A 97 -40.08 -16.02 -26.54
N GLN A 98 -39.83 -17.31 -26.76
CA GLN A 98 -38.60 -18.02 -26.40
C GLN A 98 -37.51 -17.85 -27.46
N VAL A 99 -36.27 -18.14 -27.03
CA VAL A 99 -35.06 -18.61 -27.76
C VAL A 99 -33.97 -17.56 -28.06
N HIS A 100 -32.88 -17.59 -27.26
CA HIS A 100 -31.48 -17.50 -27.74
C HIS A 100 -30.50 -17.97 -26.64
N GLU A 101 -29.61 -18.91 -27.03
CA GLU A 101 -28.43 -19.57 -26.43
C GLU A 101 -28.04 -19.42 -24.93
N PRO A 102 -27.58 -20.51 -24.28
CA PRO A 102 -26.93 -20.44 -22.97
C PRO A 102 -25.52 -19.85 -23.11
N VAL A 103 -25.38 -18.55 -22.85
CA VAL A 103 -24.09 -17.93 -22.54
C VAL A 103 -23.62 -18.50 -21.18
N PRO A 104 -22.35 -18.94 -21.04
CA PRO A 104 -21.86 -19.50 -19.79
C PRO A 104 -22.07 -18.51 -18.65
N GLU A 105 -22.70 -19.02 -17.60
CA GLU A 105 -23.07 -18.30 -16.39
C GLU A 105 -21.80 -17.82 -15.69
N ILE A 106 -21.41 -16.58 -15.95
CA ILE A 106 -20.41 -15.89 -15.15
C ILE A 106 -21.07 -15.66 -13.80
N GLU A 107 -20.78 -16.53 -12.83
CA GLU A 107 -21.14 -16.35 -11.42
C GLU A 107 -20.47 -15.07 -10.91
N ASN A 108 -21.09 -13.93 -11.21
CA ASN A 108 -20.80 -12.67 -10.59
C ASN A 108 -21.16 -12.85 -9.11
N SER A 109 -20.16 -13.17 -8.29
CA SER A 109 -20.27 -13.21 -6.83
C SER A 109 -20.96 -11.94 -6.35
N TYR A 110 -22.25 -12.08 -6.06
CA TYR A 110 -23.13 -11.01 -5.65
C TYR A 110 -22.50 -10.35 -4.43
N ARG A 111 -22.07 -9.09 -4.56
CA ARG A 111 -21.72 -8.27 -3.40
C ARG A 111 -22.95 -8.24 -2.52
N GLN A 112 -22.89 -8.95 -1.40
CA GLN A 112 -23.98 -8.94 -0.44
C GLN A 112 -24.27 -7.47 -0.10
N PRO A 113 -25.53 -7.01 -0.23
CA PRO A 113 -25.87 -5.63 0.06
C PRO A 113 -25.53 -5.38 1.53
N GLY A 114 -24.43 -4.63 1.73
CA GLY A 114 -23.93 -4.32 3.06
C GLY A 114 -24.95 -3.51 3.83
N LYS A 115 -24.92 -3.61 5.16
CA LYS A 115 -25.66 -2.72 6.05
C LYS A 115 -25.48 -1.27 5.56
N ARG A 116 -26.59 -0.53 5.44
CA ARG A 116 -26.57 0.86 4.95
C ARG A 116 -25.61 1.67 5.83
N GLY A 117 -24.51 2.16 5.25
CA GLY A 117 -23.50 2.94 5.97
C GLY A 117 -22.07 2.54 5.60
N ARG A 118 -21.11 3.33 6.07
CA ARG A 118 -19.68 2.98 5.99
C ARG A 118 -19.42 1.86 7.00
N LYS A 119 -18.76 0.78 6.57
CA LYS A 119 -18.36 -0.32 7.47
C LYS A 119 -17.54 0.24 8.63
N SER A 120 -17.72 -0.31 9.82
CA SER A 120 -16.88 0.06 10.95
C SER A 120 -15.43 -0.40 10.69
N PHE A 121 -14.45 0.32 11.24
CA PHE A 121 -13.03 0.00 11.06
C PHE A 121 -12.70 -1.45 11.46
N ARG A 122 -13.36 -1.96 12.52
CA ARG A 122 -13.19 -3.33 13.00
C ARG A 122 -13.75 -4.38 12.04
N GLU A 123 -14.91 -4.14 11.44
CA GLU A 123 -15.48 -5.07 10.44
C GLU A 123 -14.56 -5.20 9.21
N ILE A 124 -13.96 -4.08 8.78
CA ILE A 124 -13.00 -4.08 7.67
C ILE A 124 -11.78 -4.94 8.02
N ASP A 125 -11.28 -4.83 9.25
CA ASP A 125 -10.13 -5.61 9.72
C ASP A 125 -10.43 -7.12 9.84
N THR A 126 -11.68 -7.52 10.11
CA THR A 126 -12.05 -8.94 10.16
C THR A 126 -12.22 -9.58 8.79
N GLU A 127 -12.62 -8.80 7.78
CA GLU A 127 -12.75 -9.32 6.40
C GLU A 127 -11.39 -9.55 5.73
N VAL A 128 -10.36 -8.93 6.28
CA VAL A 128 -8.99 -8.92 5.77
C VAL A 128 -8.28 -10.26 5.96
N ASP A 129 -8.72 -11.10 6.89
CA ASP A 129 -8.15 -12.44 7.10
C ASP A 129 -8.69 -13.48 6.09
N LEU A 130 -9.67 -13.10 5.26
CA LEU A 130 -10.32 -13.98 4.29
C LEU A 130 -9.68 -13.88 2.90
N ILE A 131 -8.36 -13.75 2.82
CA ILE A 131 -7.64 -13.77 1.54
C ILE A 131 -7.69 -15.19 0.96
N ASP A 132 -8.02 -15.30 -0.32
CA ASP A 132 -8.06 -16.56 -1.06
C ASP A 132 -7.07 -16.47 -2.22
N ILE A 133 -5.78 -16.64 -1.92
CA ILE A 133 -4.71 -16.66 -2.93
C ILE A 133 -4.47 -18.12 -3.33
N PRO A 134 -4.52 -18.44 -4.63
CA PRO A 134 -4.19 -19.77 -5.14
C PRO A 134 -2.75 -20.17 -4.81
N ASP A 135 -2.48 -21.48 -4.75
CA ASP A 135 -1.13 -22.00 -4.53
C ASP A 135 -0.15 -21.56 -5.62
N GLU A 136 1.13 -21.44 -5.26
CA GLU A 136 2.19 -20.98 -6.18
C GLU A 136 2.30 -21.85 -7.44
N GLU A 137 2.01 -23.14 -7.34
CA GLU A 137 2.00 -24.06 -8.50
C GLU A 137 0.94 -23.65 -9.53
N THR A 138 -0.27 -23.33 -9.06
CA THR A 138 -1.37 -22.86 -9.93
C THR A 138 -1.07 -21.48 -10.52
N LEU A 139 -0.40 -20.62 -9.74
CA LEU A 139 0.03 -19.31 -10.19
C LEU A 139 1.10 -19.38 -11.30
N ASN A 140 1.96 -20.40 -11.27
CA ASN A 140 3.00 -20.56 -12.29
C ASN A 140 2.46 -21.07 -13.64
N GLN A 141 1.20 -21.52 -13.72
CA GLN A 141 0.58 -21.97 -14.97
C GLN A 141 0.35 -20.82 -15.96
N LYS A 142 0.13 -19.59 -15.47
CA LYS A 142 -0.11 -18.39 -16.29
C LYS A 142 0.92 -17.31 -15.97
N LEU A 143 1.54 -16.77 -17.02
CA LEU A 143 2.58 -15.73 -16.88
C LEU A 143 2.04 -14.38 -16.39
N TYR A 144 0.80 -14.06 -16.73
CA TYR A 144 0.20 -12.74 -16.51
C TYR A 144 -1.24 -12.87 -16.03
N TYR A 145 -1.56 -12.15 -14.95
CA TYR A 145 -2.89 -12.07 -14.37
C TYR A 145 -3.46 -10.66 -14.52
N SER A 146 -4.76 -10.58 -14.80
CA SER A 146 -5.46 -9.30 -14.88
C SER A 146 -5.67 -8.71 -13.48
N ILE A 147 -5.75 -7.37 -13.40
CA ILE A 147 -6.03 -6.69 -12.13
C ILE A 147 -7.34 -7.15 -11.46
N SER A 148 -8.32 -7.61 -12.25
CA SER A 148 -9.61 -8.09 -11.75
C SER A 148 -9.48 -9.43 -11.03
N GLU A 149 -8.71 -10.37 -11.60
CA GLU A 149 -8.41 -11.68 -10.97
C GLU A 149 -7.69 -11.46 -9.63
N VAL A 150 -6.63 -10.64 -9.65
CA VAL A 150 -5.85 -10.30 -8.46
C VAL A 150 -6.72 -9.63 -7.39
N ALA A 151 -7.56 -8.67 -7.78
CA ALA A 151 -8.49 -8.01 -6.85
C ALA A 151 -9.47 -8.99 -6.19
N GLY A 152 -9.90 -10.04 -6.90
CA GLY A 152 -10.76 -11.10 -6.38
C GLY A 152 -10.11 -11.86 -5.22
N TRP A 153 -8.88 -12.32 -5.41
CA TRP A 153 -8.12 -13.10 -4.40
C TRP A 153 -7.88 -12.32 -3.11
N PHE A 154 -7.46 -11.06 -3.24
CA PHE A 154 -7.19 -10.18 -2.10
C PHE A 154 -8.47 -9.55 -1.51
N LYS A 155 -9.63 -9.72 -2.16
CA LYS A 155 -10.90 -9.07 -1.82
C LYS A 155 -10.78 -7.55 -1.68
N VAL A 156 -9.92 -6.95 -2.48
CA VAL A 156 -9.68 -5.50 -2.51
C VAL A 156 -10.27 -4.87 -3.76
N ASN A 157 -10.48 -3.55 -3.73
CA ASN A 157 -10.90 -2.82 -4.92
C ASN A 157 -9.72 -2.71 -5.92
N THR A 158 -10.00 -2.83 -7.21
CA THR A 158 -9.00 -2.64 -8.28
C THR A 158 -8.35 -1.25 -8.22
N SER A 159 -9.07 -0.22 -7.80
CA SER A 159 -8.51 1.13 -7.59
C SER A 159 -7.43 1.16 -6.51
N LEU A 160 -7.56 0.33 -5.47
CA LEU A 160 -6.56 0.22 -4.40
C LEU A 160 -5.26 -0.42 -4.93
N LEU A 161 -5.38 -1.45 -5.78
CA LEU A 161 -4.21 -2.05 -6.43
C LEU A 161 -3.50 -1.07 -7.36
N ARG A 162 -4.23 -0.22 -8.08
CA ARG A 162 -3.66 0.86 -8.90
C ARG A 162 -2.95 1.91 -8.05
N TYR A 163 -3.50 2.20 -6.88
CA TYR A 163 -2.87 3.10 -5.94
C TYR A 163 -1.56 2.50 -5.40
N TRP A 164 -1.57 1.23 -5.00
CA TRP A 164 -0.36 0.54 -4.54
C TRP A 164 0.73 0.43 -5.61
N GLU A 165 0.38 0.21 -6.89
CA GLU A 165 1.36 0.28 -8.00
C GLU A 165 2.14 1.60 -7.99
N ASN A 166 1.46 2.74 -7.78
CA ASN A 166 2.12 4.04 -7.78
C ASN A 166 2.97 4.28 -6.52
N GLU A 167 2.58 3.69 -5.39
CA GLU A 167 3.25 3.89 -4.10
C GLU A 167 4.46 2.98 -3.89
N PHE A 168 4.48 1.82 -4.54
CA PHE A 168 5.49 0.79 -4.36
C PHE A 168 6.25 0.51 -5.66
N ASP A 169 7.48 1.04 -5.73
CA ASP A 169 8.40 0.86 -6.87
C ASP A 169 8.70 -0.62 -7.21
N ILE A 170 8.46 -1.54 -6.27
CA ILE A 170 8.68 -2.99 -6.45
C ILE A 170 7.62 -3.64 -7.35
N LEU A 171 6.42 -3.04 -7.44
CA LEU A 171 5.36 -3.53 -8.30
C LEU A 171 5.57 -2.95 -9.69
N GLN A 172 5.81 -3.81 -10.68
CA GLN A 172 6.02 -3.39 -12.06
C GLN A 172 5.06 -4.11 -13.01
N PRO A 173 3.73 -3.92 -12.83
CA PRO A 173 2.75 -4.55 -13.69
C PRO A 173 2.90 -4.04 -15.13
N ARG A 174 2.82 -4.97 -16.08
CA ARG A 174 2.90 -4.64 -17.50
C ARG A 174 1.61 -3.94 -17.94
N LYS A 175 1.74 -2.81 -18.64
CA LYS A 175 0.61 -2.10 -19.24
C LYS A 175 0.38 -2.59 -20.66
N THR A 176 -0.86 -2.98 -20.96
CA THR A 176 -1.32 -3.33 -22.32
C THR A 176 -1.53 -2.05 -23.13
N ARG A 177 -1.57 -2.15 -24.47
CA ARG A 177 -1.87 -1.03 -25.39
C ARG A 177 -3.17 -0.28 -25.04
N LYS A 178 -4.16 -0.99 -24.49
CA LYS A 178 -5.44 -0.46 -24.01
C LYS A 178 -5.36 0.23 -22.64
N GLY A 179 -4.28 0.02 -21.88
CA GLY A 179 -4.10 0.54 -20.52
C GLY A 179 -4.47 -0.44 -19.40
N ASP A 180 -4.81 -1.69 -19.74
CA ASP A 180 -5.01 -2.75 -18.76
C ASP A 180 -3.69 -3.16 -18.11
N ARG A 181 -3.76 -3.53 -16.83
CA ARG A 181 -2.59 -3.91 -16.02
C ARG A 181 -2.53 -5.42 -15.87
N LEU A 182 -1.36 -5.96 -16.18
CA LEU A 182 -1.05 -7.38 -16.11
C LEU A 182 0.04 -7.61 -15.04
N PHE A 183 -0.30 -8.36 -14.02
CA PHE A 183 0.57 -8.72 -12.90
C PHE A 183 1.28 -10.04 -13.19
N ARG A 184 2.56 -10.13 -12.88
CA ARG A 184 3.31 -11.38 -12.86
C ARG A 184 3.12 -12.10 -11.53
N VAL A 185 3.50 -13.37 -11.47
CA VAL A 185 3.54 -14.14 -10.21
C VAL A 185 4.37 -13.43 -9.14
N GLU A 186 5.51 -12.87 -9.53
CA GLU A 186 6.37 -12.10 -8.61
C GLU A 186 5.68 -10.84 -8.07
N ASP A 187 4.89 -10.14 -8.89
CA ASP A 187 4.12 -8.98 -8.42
C ASP A 187 3.04 -9.41 -7.42
N ILE A 188 2.44 -10.59 -7.60
CA ILE A 188 1.43 -11.15 -6.70
C ILE A 188 2.05 -11.48 -5.33
N LYS A 189 3.25 -12.05 -5.31
CA LYS A 189 4.02 -12.28 -4.07
C LYS A 189 4.34 -10.97 -3.35
N ASN A 190 4.78 -9.96 -4.11
CA ASN A 190 5.04 -8.62 -3.55
C ASN A 190 3.76 -7.97 -3.01
N LEU A 191 2.63 -8.15 -3.68
CA LEU A 191 1.32 -7.69 -3.19
C LEU A 191 0.92 -8.39 -1.90
N GLN A 192 1.17 -9.71 -1.77
CA GLN A 192 0.94 -10.45 -0.54
C GLN A 192 1.76 -9.89 0.62
N LEU A 193 3.03 -9.54 0.37
CA LEU A 193 3.89 -8.90 1.35
C LEU A 193 3.37 -7.52 1.77
N ILE A 194 3.04 -6.67 0.80
CA ILE A 194 2.50 -5.33 1.05
C ILE A 194 1.21 -5.42 1.87
N TYR A 195 0.32 -6.35 1.52
CA TYR A 195 -0.91 -6.58 2.24
C TYR A 195 -0.65 -6.94 3.71
N PHE A 196 0.26 -7.88 3.96
CA PHE A 196 0.64 -8.29 5.30
C PHE A 196 1.21 -7.12 6.13
N LEU A 197 2.06 -6.28 5.52
CA LEU A 197 2.64 -5.13 6.21
C LEU A 197 1.58 -4.09 6.61
N LEU A 198 0.68 -3.75 5.69
CA LEU A 198 -0.34 -2.73 5.93
C LEU A 198 -1.44 -3.21 6.87
N ARG A 199 -1.87 -4.47 6.74
CA ARG A 199 -3.02 -4.99 7.46
C ARG A 199 -2.67 -5.70 8.75
N GLN A 200 -1.74 -6.65 8.70
CA GLN A 200 -1.35 -7.42 9.88
C GLN A 200 -0.45 -6.62 10.80
N ARG A 201 0.56 -5.96 10.24
CA ARG A 201 1.54 -5.20 11.03
C ARG A 201 1.17 -3.72 11.21
N LYS A 202 0.07 -3.27 10.58
CA LYS A 202 -0.47 -1.90 10.68
C LYS A 202 0.57 -0.80 10.33
N PHE A 203 1.47 -1.07 9.40
CA PHE A 203 2.38 -0.05 8.88
C PHE A 203 1.61 1.02 8.09
N SER A 204 2.10 2.26 8.12
CA SER A 204 1.71 3.28 7.14
C SER A 204 2.28 2.92 5.76
N ILE A 205 1.75 3.52 4.70
CA ILE A 205 2.21 3.28 3.33
C ILE A 205 3.70 3.62 3.20
N GLU A 206 4.12 4.74 3.78
CA GLU A 206 5.53 5.16 3.83
C GLU A 206 6.39 4.18 4.63
N GLY A 207 5.89 3.73 5.79
CA GLY A 207 6.58 2.75 6.64
C GLY A 207 6.78 1.41 5.92
N ALA A 208 5.75 0.92 5.23
CA ALA A 208 5.82 -0.29 4.43
C ALA A 208 6.81 -0.14 3.27
N ARG A 209 6.81 1.02 2.58
CA ARG A 209 7.77 1.31 1.51
C ARG A 209 9.21 1.28 2.02
N ASN A 210 9.46 1.91 3.17
CA ASN A 210 10.79 1.93 3.78
C ASN A 210 11.21 0.53 4.24
N TYR A 211 10.29 -0.23 4.84
CA TYR A 211 10.53 -1.61 5.24
C TYR A 211 10.97 -2.48 4.05
N LEU A 212 10.26 -2.38 2.91
CA LEU A 212 10.61 -3.11 1.70
C LEU A 212 11.96 -2.67 1.10
N LYS A 213 12.34 -1.41 1.23
CA LYS A 213 13.64 -0.92 0.74
C LYS A 213 14.80 -1.42 1.61
N GLN A 214 14.64 -1.44 2.93
CA GLN A 214 15.68 -1.83 3.88
C GLN A 214 15.81 -3.35 4.03
N ASN A 215 14.70 -4.09 3.99
CA ASN A 215 14.63 -5.49 4.43
C ASN A 215 14.24 -6.47 3.31
N LYS A 216 14.70 -6.25 2.07
CA LYS A 216 14.33 -7.12 0.93
C LYS A 216 14.51 -8.61 1.24
N GLY A 217 15.68 -9.02 1.75
CA GLY A 217 15.93 -10.43 2.07
C GLY A 217 15.27 -10.94 3.36
N GLN A 218 15.04 -10.07 4.35
CA GLN A 218 14.43 -10.46 5.63
C GLN A 218 12.92 -10.59 5.53
N ALA A 219 12.29 -9.81 4.64
CA ALA A 219 10.86 -9.87 4.39
C ALA A 219 10.44 -11.21 3.77
N ASP A 220 11.23 -11.71 2.81
CA ASP A 220 10.97 -12.99 2.15
C ASP A 220 11.05 -14.16 3.13
N VAL A 221 12.08 -14.19 3.99
CA VAL A 221 12.24 -15.23 5.02
C VAL A 221 11.09 -15.20 6.03
N GLN A 222 10.69 -14.00 6.49
CA GLN A 222 9.55 -13.87 7.40
C GLN A 222 8.25 -14.36 6.76
N LEU A 223 8.03 -14.10 5.47
CA LEU A 223 6.85 -14.62 4.78
C LEU A 223 6.88 -16.13 4.63
N GLN A 224 8.02 -16.72 4.23
CA GLN A 224 8.16 -18.17 4.13
C GLN A 224 7.91 -18.85 5.50
N LEU A 225 8.38 -18.24 6.58
CA LEU A 225 8.12 -18.70 7.93
C LEU A 225 6.62 -18.63 8.27
N VAL A 226 5.96 -17.50 7.99
CA VAL A 226 4.52 -17.35 8.24
C VAL A 226 3.71 -18.36 7.41
N GLN A 227 4.06 -18.57 6.15
CA GLN A 227 3.39 -19.55 5.28
C GLN A 227 3.59 -20.99 5.78
N SER A 228 4.82 -21.37 6.14
CA SER A 228 5.09 -22.72 6.67
C SER A 228 4.36 -22.98 7.99
N LEU A 229 4.33 -22.01 8.91
CA LEU A 229 3.55 -22.10 10.14
C LEU A 229 2.04 -22.16 9.88
N THR A 230 1.55 -21.44 8.87
CA THR A 230 0.13 -21.48 8.49
C THR A 230 -0.26 -22.84 7.92
N LYS A 231 0.58 -23.41 7.03
CA LYS A 231 0.40 -24.77 6.50
C LYS A 231 0.49 -25.83 7.59
N PHE A 232 1.42 -25.69 8.53
CA PHE A 232 1.53 -26.61 9.66
C PHE A 232 0.29 -26.52 10.57
N LYS A 233 -0.20 -25.31 10.85
CA LYS A 233 -1.44 -25.10 11.60
C LYS A 233 -2.63 -25.77 10.92
N SER A 234 -2.82 -25.60 9.61
CA SER A 234 -3.94 -26.22 8.89
C SER A 234 -3.83 -27.74 8.91
N PHE A 235 -2.64 -28.30 8.70
CA PHE A 235 -2.38 -29.74 8.79
C PHE A 235 -2.71 -30.30 10.18
N LEU A 236 -2.30 -29.62 11.26
CA LEU A 236 -2.65 -30.05 12.61
C LEU A 236 -4.14 -29.97 12.92
N LEU A 237 -4.83 -28.96 12.38
CA LEU A 237 -6.28 -28.84 12.53
C LEU A 237 -7.01 -29.97 11.79
N GLU A 238 -6.54 -30.36 10.61
CA GLU A 238 -7.04 -31.50 9.86
C GLU A 238 -6.85 -32.81 10.65
N LEU A 239 -5.65 -33.06 11.19
CA LEU A 239 -5.39 -34.23 12.04
C LEU A 239 -6.29 -34.24 13.29
N LYS A 240 -6.48 -33.08 13.92
CA LYS A 240 -7.38 -32.94 15.07
C LYS A 240 -8.81 -33.28 14.69
N ALA A 241 -9.30 -32.82 13.55
CA ALA A 241 -10.64 -33.12 13.07
C ALA A 241 -10.81 -34.62 12.74
N GLY A 242 -9.78 -35.26 12.17
CA GLY A 242 -9.78 -36.69 11.87
C GLY A 242 -9.76 -37.60 13.10
N LEU A 243 -9.17 -37.16 14.21
CA LEU A 243 -9.13 -37.90 15.49
C LEU A 243 -10.33 -37.62 16.40
N GLY A 244 -11.14 -36.60 16.08
CA GLY A 244 -12.30 -36.16 16.87
C GLY A 244 -13.62 -36.86 16.51
N ASN A 245 -13.58 -37.88 15.67
CA ASN A 245 -14.71 -38.78 15.33
C ASN A 245 -14.54 -40.14 16.01
#